data_AF-A7HW56-F1
#
_entry.id   AF-A7HW56-F1
#
_cell.length_a   1.000
_cell.length_b   1.000
_cell.length_c   1.000
_cell.angle_alpha   90.00
_cell.angle_beta   90.00
_cell.angle_gamma   90.00
#
_symmetry.space_group_name_H-M   'P 1'
#
loop_
_entity.id
_entity.type
_entity.pdbx_description
1 polymer ?
#
loop_
_entity_poly.entity_id
_entity_poly.type
_entity_poly.pdbx_seq_one_letter_code
_entity_poly.pdbx_strand_id
1 'polypeptide(L)'
;MICSLFVPSSFSGRRMGGERRIVAVWWPHWAIERLERDLARRARPLRVPEKPRALAMPGVGGLRVTARNELADAAGIRPGQMVSDATALCPGLELHSADREGDRKGLVRLAGWCGRYTPWTALDPQGIGDEPDGILLDITGCDHLFGGEAKLLEELRRRLQGFGLTTRAAIASTRGAAWALARFGNQPALVLPVNGEVDALRSLPVAALRLNEAIVNGLMRLGLKKIGDLYGKPRAPVTARFGPEVSRRLDEALGFEPEPISPELPPVFYRASITFSEGLTRNAHIEDAVKRIAADLCEVLEREHQGARRLELQLFRVDGEVTRLQAGTGIASHDAFHLSRLFREKLAQLGDDFDTGFGVEALTLSCLAVDELKPAQETFENESSRAQALEQFIDRLSNRFGADRVLRLEPRASHIPERAAVAVPALHGHMPAMQGWKTYVSEQMASVLGGSLPRPLRLLPSPEAVDVMAEVPEGPPRIFRWRRISHQVARAEGPERLSPEWWREGKHRTRDYYRVEDIEGRRFWLYRDGLYHRDNEGPRWYLHGVFE
;
A
#
# COMPACT_ATOMS: atom_id res chain seq x y z
N MET A 1 1.36 9.00 27.61
CA MET A 1 0.77 8.23 26.50
C MET A 1 -0.41 9.01 25.97
N ILE A 2 -0.29 9.62 24.80
CA ILE A 2 -1.39 10.32 24.12
C ILE A 2 -1.80 9.38 22.98
N CYS A 3 -3.06 8.91 22.99
CA CYS A 3 -3.67 8.27 21.83
C CYS A 3 -4.27 9.37 20.96
N SER A 4 -3.96 9.31 19.67
CA SER A 4 -4.34 10.34 18.72
C SER A 4 -5.18 9.71 17.62
N LEU A 5 -6.46 10.10 17.57
CA LEU A 5 -7.39 9.74 16.52
C LEU A 5 -7.28 10.75 15.38
N PHE A 6 -6.99 10.28 14.16
CA PHE A 6 -7.03 11.12 12.98
C PHE A 6 -8.34 10.86 12.24
N VAL A 7 -9.26 11.81 12.33
CA VAL A 7 -10.49 11.80 11.52
C VAL A 7 -10.45 13.05 10.64
N PRO A 8 -10.23 12.92 9.32
CA PRO A 8 -10.45 14.03 8.42
C PRO A 8 -11.95 14.33 8.40
N SER A 9 -12.34 15.50 8.89
CA SER A 9 -13.71 15.99 8.86
C SER A 9 -14.24 16.02 7.42
N SER A 10 -15.20 15.13 7.12
CA SER A 10 -16.14 15.15 5.98
C SER A 10 -15.59 15.67 4.65
N PHE A 11 -15.10 14.76 3.81
CA PHE A 11 -14.78 15.03 2.41
C PHE A 11 -16.06 15.09 1.56
N SER A 12 -16.77 16.22 1.62
CA SER A 12 -17.43 16.75 0.42
C SER A 12 -16.39 17.56 -0.33
N GLY A 13 -16.32 17.44 -1.66
CA GLY A 13 -15.31 18.07 -2.53
C GLY A 13 -15.29 19.60 -2.58
N ARG A 14 -15.67 20.30 -1.50
CA ARG A 14 -15.55 21.74 -1.32
C ARG A 14 -15.31 22.09 0.14
N ARG A 15 -14.08 22.43 0.49
CA ARG A 15 -13.70 23.51 1.44
C ARG A 15 -12.21 23.79 1.33
N MET A 16 -11.86 24.72 0.44
CA MET A 16 -10.69 25.59 0.62
C MET A 16 -11.03 26.53 1.79
N GLY A 17 -10.25 26.50 2.87
CA GLY A 17 -10.50 27.35 4.04
C GLY A 17 -9.76 26.98 5.32
N GLY A 18 -9.06 25.84 5.38
CA GLY A 18 -8.03 25.60 6.39
C GLY A 18 -6.68 26.10 5.88
N GLU A 19 -5.93 26.83 6.70
CA GLU A 19 -4.57 27.25 6.38
C GLU A 19 -3.68 26.01 6.31
N ARG A 20 -3.19 25.67 5.11
CA ARG A 20 -2.30 24.53 4.92
C ARG A 20 -1.02 24.74 5.71
N ARG A 21 -0.43 23.67 6.25
CA ARG A 21 0.84 23.70 6.97
C ARG A 21 1.76 22.60 6.48
N ILE A 22 2.87 23.00 5.87
CA ILE A 22 3.82 22.10 5.22
C ILE A 22 5.14 22.13 5.98
N VAL A 23 5.66 20.95 6.32
CA VAL A 23 7.05 20.79 6.78
C VAL A 23 7.91 20.37 5.59
N ALA A 24 9.00 21.09 5.36
CA ALA A 24 10.08 20.63 4.50
C ALA A 24 11.27 20.22 5.37
N VAL A 25 11.80 19.03 5.13
CA VAL A 25 12.97 18.49 5.82
C VAL A 25 14.08 18.28 4.79
N TRP A 26 15.27 18.75 5.09
CA TRP A 26 16.44 18.69 4.23
C TRP A 26 17.65 18.15 5.00
N TRP A 27 18.43 17.31 4.31
CA TRP A 27 19.66 16.73 4.83
C TRP A 27 20.86 17.16 3.96
N PRO A 28 21.64 18.18 4.38
CA PRO A 28 22.74 18.71 3.60
C PRO A 28 23.83 17.69 3.25
N HIS A 29 23.95 16.64 4.07
CA HIS A 29 24.97 15.61 3.98
C HIS A 29 24.38 14.22 3.75
N TRP A 30 23.17 14.14 3.19
CA TRP A 30 22.38 12.91 3.07
C TRP A 30 23.18 11.69 2.59
N ALA A 31 23.84 11.80 1.42
CA ALA A 31 24.50 10.66 0.79
C ALA A 31 25.63 10.08 1.66
N ILE A 32 26.45 10.94 2.28
CA ILE A 32 27.56 10.48 3.12
C ILE A 32 27.07 9.97 4.48
N GLU A 33 26.09 10.64 5.10
CA GLU A 33 25.53 10.21 6.38
C GLU A 33 24.77 8.88 6.24
N ARG A 34 24.11 8.63 5.10
CA ARG A 34 23.52 7.33 4.79
C ARG A 34 24.59 6.24 4.72
N LEU A 35 25.69 6.48 4.02
CA LEU A 35 26.81 5.53 3.98
C LEU A 35 27.32 5.23 5.40
N GLU A 36 27.57 6.26 6.21
CA GLU A 36 28.08 6.09 7.57
C GLU A 36 27.12 5.29 8.44
N ARG A 37 25.81 5.49 8.28
CA ARG A 37 24.78 4.66 8.92
C ARG A 37 24.80 3.21 8.43
N ASP A 38 24.95 2.98 7.13
CA ASP A 38 25.01 1.64 6.56
C ASP A 38 26.28 0.90 7.04
N LEU A 39 27.42 1.59 7.13
CA LEU A 39 28.66 1.06 7.72
C LEU A 39 28.48 0.76 9.22
N ALA A 40 27.87 1.68 9.98
CA ALA A 40 27.62 1.49 11.41
C ALA A 40 26.67 0.32 11.69
N ARG A 41 25.68 0.09 10.81
CA ARG A 41 24.80 -1.08 10.88
C ARG A 41 25.56 -2.39 10.61
N ARG A 42 26.43 -2.42 9.60
CA ARG A 42 27.22 -3.60 9.22
C ARG A 42 28.33 -3.94 10.22
N ALA A 43 28.92 -2.94 10.86
CA ALA A 43 30.03 -3.13 11.78
C ALA A 43 29.60 -3.67 13.15
N ARG A 44 28.30 -3.78 13.46
CA ARG A 44 27.82 -4.17 14.78
C ARG A 44 28.36 -5.55 15.21
N PRO A 45 28.87 -5.68 16.46
CA PRO A 45 28.84 -4.71 17.57
C PRO A 45 30.04 -3.72 17.63
N LEU A 46 30.96 -3.78 16.65
CA LEU A 46 32.17 -2.94 16.62
C LEU A 46 31.82 -1.49 16.24
N ARG A 47 32.63 -0.54 16.74
CA ARG A 47 32.56 0.87 16.30
C ARG A 47 33.28 1.03 14.97
N VAL A 48 32.65 1.73 14.04
CA VAL A 48 33.31 2.17 12.81
C VAL A 48 34.38 3.19 13.19
N PRO A 49 35.64 3.02 12.77
CA PRO A 49 36.68 4.02 13.03
C PRO A 49 36.33 5.35 12.38
N GLU A 50 36.54 6.45 13.10
CA GLU A 50 36.45 7.79 12.52
C GLU A 50 37.60 8.00 11.53
N LYS A 51 37.25 8.21 10.26
CA LYS A 51 38.20 8.42 9.17
C LYS A 51 37.66 9.48 8.21
N PRO A 52 38.52 10.25 7.52
CA PRO A 52 38.11 11.06 6.38
C PRO A 52 37.48 10.17 5.31
N ARG A 53 36.23 10.44 4.94
CA ARG A 53 35.47 9.67 3.94
C ARG A 53 34.92 10.55 2.86
N ALA A 54 34.93 10.04 1.63
CA ALA A 54 34.29 10.69 0.50
C ALA A 54 33.56 9.68 -0.40
N LEU A 55 32.45 10.13 -0.98
CA LEU A 55 31.77 9.45 -2.07
C LEU A 55 32.32 9.95 -3.41
N ALA A 56 32.47 9.06 -4.37
CA ALA A 56 32.94 9.40 -5.71
C ALA A 56 32.07 8.77 -6.81
N MET A 57 31.99 9.45 -7.94
CA MET A 57 31.29 8.99 -9.14
C MET A 57 32.04 9.44 -10.40
N PRO A 58 31.90 8.73 -11.54
CA PRO A 58 32.43 9.20 -12.82
C PRO A 58 31.88 10.60 -13.18
N GLY A 59 32.76 11.49 -13.62
CA GLY A 59 32.42 12.83 -14.08
C GLY A 59 33.40 13.33 -15.15
N VAL A 60 33.32 14.61 -15.50
CA VAL A 60 34.19 15.21 -16.53
C VAL A 60 35.66 15.05 -16.14
N GLY A 61 36.45 14.35 -16.95
CA GLY A 61 37.89 14.17 -16.71
C GLY A 61 38.26 13.13 -15.63
N GLY A 62 37.32 12.32 -15.14
CA GLY A 62 37.62 11.21 -14.23
C GLY A 62 36.66 11.08 -13.06
N LEU A 63 37.04 10.31 -12.03
CA LEU A 63 36.27 10.20 -10.80
C LEU A 63 36.30 11.53 -10.04
N ARG A 64 35.12 11.99 -9.61
CA ARG A 64 34.96 13.23 -8.84
C ARG A 64 34.27 12.96 -7.52
N VAL A 65 34.68 13.72 -6.50
CA VAL A 65 34.06 13.68 -5.17
C VAL A 65 32.65 14.25 -5.26
N THR A 66 31.65 13.52 -4.79
CA THR A 66 30.24 13.97 -4.79
C THR A 66 29.77 14.36 -3.39
N ALA A 67 30.21 13.65 -2.35
CA ALA A 67 29.91 13.94 -0.95
C ALA A 67 31.12 13.62 -0.07
N ARG A 68 31.14 14.16 1.15
CA ARG A 68 32.27 14.05 2.08
C ARG A 68 31.82 14.23 3.52
N ASN A 69 32.47 13.57 4.46
CA ASN A 69 32.20 13.77 5.88
C ASN A 69 33.00 14.95 6.45
N GLU A 70 32.76 15.28 7.72
CA GLU A 70 33.38 16.44 8.38
C GLU A 70 34.91 16.35 8.41
N LEU A 71 35.48 15.17 8.64
CA LEU A 71 36.93 14.96 8.64
C LEU A 71 37.55 15.17 7.26
N ALA A 72 36.87 14.75 6.21
CA ALA A 72 37.29 15.02 4.83
C ALA A 72 37.17 16.52 4.50
N ASP A 73 36.12 17.19 4.95
CA ASP A 73 35.98 18.64 4.75
C ASP A 73 37.07 19.43 5.48
N ALA A 74 37.41 19.04 6.71
CA ALA A 74 38.50 19.63 7.49
C ALA A 74 39.87 19.44 6.81
N ALA A 75 40.05 18.35 6.06
CA ALA A 75 41.23 18.10 5.22
C ALA A 75 41.23 18.90 3.89
N GLY A 76 40.24 19.77 3.66
CA GLY A 76 40.16 20.64 2.50
C GLY A 76 39.51 20.00 1.27
N ILE A 77 38.92 18.82 1.39
CA ILE A 77 38.24 18.14 0.29
C ILE A 77 36.93 18.89 -0.03
N ARG A 78 36.62 19.09 -1.31
CA ARG A 78 35.40 19.76 -1.79
C ARG A 78 34.63 18.91 -2.81
N PRO A 79 33.29 19.03 -2.92
CA PRO A 79 32.53 18.36 -3.96
C PRO A 79 32.93 18.90 -5.33
N GLY A 80 32.83 18.05 -6.34
CA GLY A 80 33.23 18.36 -7.70
C GLY A 80 34.73 18.25 -7.96
N GLN A 81 35.62 18.20 -6.96
CA GLN A 81 37.06 18.05 -7.20
C GLN A 81 37.43 16.64 -7.69
N MET A 82 38.56 16.49 -8.40
CA MET A 82 39.03 15.17 -8.84
C MET A 82 39.49 14.33 -7.65
N VAL A 83 39.23 13.02 -7.72
CA VAL A 83 39.66 12.08 -6.67
C VAL A 83 41.19 12.06 -6.56
N SER A 84 41.94 12.24 -7.65
CA SER A 84 43.41 12.37 -7.61
C SER A 84 43.86 13.50 -6.67
N ASP A 85 43.22 14.66 -6.79
CA ASP A 85 43.56 15.85 -6.01
C ASP A 85 43.12 15.67 -4.55
N ALA A 86 41.95 15.05 -4.34
CA ALA A 86 41.45 14.71 -3.01
C ALA A 86 42.40 13.79 -2.25
N THR A 87 42.90 12.73 -2.90
CA THR A 87 43.83 11.77 -2.30
C THR A 87 45.21 12.36 -2.08
N ALA A 88 45.64 13.32 -2.93
CA ALA A 88 46.86 14.08 -2.70
C ALA A 88 46.77 15.00 -1.47
N LEU A 89 45.62 15.63 -1.23
CA LEU A 89 45.36 16.44 -0.04
C LEU A 89 45.22 15.59 1.23
N CYS A 90 44.64 14.39 1.12
CA CYS A 90 44.39 13.50 2.24
C CYS A 90 44.75 12.05 1.89
N PRO A 91 46.01 11.61 2.14
CA PRO A 91 46.44 10.24 1.82
C PRO A 91 45.66 9.14 2.56
N GLY A 92 45.02 9.46 3.69
CA GLY A 92 44.20 8.55 4.48
C GLY A 92 42.70 8.54 4.10
N LEU A 93 42.33 9.19 3.00
CA LEU A 93 40.93 9.30 2.55
C LEU A 93 40.36 7.92 2.16
N GLU A 94 39.28 7.54 2.83
CA GLU A 94 38.52 6.34 2.49
C GLU A 94 37.46 6.70 1.44
N LEU A 95 37.60 6.12 0.24
CA LEU A 95 36.75 6.39 -0.91
C LEU A 95 35.70 5.29 -1.09
N HIS A 96 34.45 5.72 -1.26
CA HIS A 96 33.34 4.83 -1.59
C HIS A 96 32.64 5.29 -2.87
N SER A 97 32.01 4.37 -3.60
CA SER A 97 31.17 4.73 -4.74
C SER A 97 29.89 5.40 -4.27
N ALA A 98 29.51 6.50 -4.92
CA ALA A 98 28.19 7.11 -4.71
C ALA A 98 27.08 6.15 -5.19
N ASP A 99 26.00 6.04 -4.42
CA ASP A 99 24.89 5.11 -4.68
C ASP A 99 23.56 5.87 -4.63
N ARG A 100 23.20 6.49 -5.75
CA ARG A 100 22.00 7.34 -5.89
C ARG A 100 20.71 6.56 -5.64
N GLU A 101 20.66 5.29 -6.07
CA GLU A 101 19.46 4.47 -5.87
C GLU A 101 19.29 4.09 -4.39
N GLY A 102 20.39 3.80 -3.69
CA GLY A 102 20.35 3.65 -2.23
C GLY A 102 19.99 4.95 -1.50
N ASP A 103 20.47 6.10 -1.98
CA ASP A 103 20.13 7.42 -1.43
C ASP A 103 18.63 7.66 -1.55
N ARG A 104 18.05 7.44 -2.73
CA ARG A 104 16.61 7.56 -2.98
C ARG A 104 15.81 6.59 -2.11
N LYS A 105 16.20 5.31 -2.05
CA LYS A 105 15.55 4.29 -1.20
C LYS A 105 15.61 4.67 0.28
N GLY A 106 16.71 5.27 0.74
CA GLY A 106 16.83 5.73 2.12
C GLY A 106 15.87 6.89 2.42
N LEU A 107 15.69 7.84 1.50
CA LEU A 107 14.70 8.91 1.66
C LEU A 107 13.27 8.36 1.66
N VAL A 108 12.94 7.37 0.81
CA VAL A 108 11.64 6.69 0.83
C VAL A 108 11.37 6.06 2.20
N ARG A 109 12.38 5.41 2.80
CA ARG A 109 12.26 4.86 4.16
C ARG A 109 12.01 5.95 5.20
N LEU A 110 12.72 7.09 5.12
CA LEU A 110 12.52 8.22 6.03
C LEU A 110 11.15 8.89 5.85
N ALA A 111 10.67 9.04 4.61
CA ALA A 111 9.33 9.53 4.31
C ALA A 111 8.25 8.60 4.90
N GLY A 112 8.45 7.28 4.76
CA GLY A 112 7.60 6.26 5.37
C GLY A 112 7.62 6.32 6.90
N TRP A 113 8.79 6.48 7.52
CA TRP A 113 8.93 6.64 8.97
C TRP A 113 8.27 7.93 9.48
N CYS A 114 8.37 9.02 8.72
CA CYS A 114 7.67 10.27 9.01
C CYS A 114 6.15 10.17 8.91
N GLY A 115 5.63 9.07 8.33
CA GLY A 115 4.20 8.75 8.27
C GLY A 115 3.50 8.73 9.64
N ARG A 116 4.25 8.68 10.75
CA ARG A 116 3.74 8.83 12.12
C ARG A 116 3.22 10.23 12.47
N TYR A 117 3.68 11.27 11.77
CA TYR A 117 3.28 12.66 12.00
C TYR A 117 2.09 13.06 11.12
N THR A 118 2.04 12.52 9.91
CA THR A 118 0.96 12.75 8.96
C THR A 118 0.91 11.61 7.93
N PRO A 119 -0.27 11.26 7.41
CA PRO A 119 -0.37 10.35 6.25
C PRO A 119 0.18 10.95 4.94
N TRP A 120 0.35 12.29 4.87
CA TRP A 120 0.79 12.99 3.66
C TRP A 120 2.29 13.26 3.69
N THR A 121 3.08 12.21 3.45
CA THR A 121 4.53 12.31 3.28
C THR A 121 4.94 12.02 1.84
N ALA A 122 5.95 12.74 1.36
CA ALA A 122 6.50 12.56 0.02
C ALA A 122 8.00 12.88 0.01
N LEU A 123 8.72 12.31 -0.95
CA LEU A 123 10.03 12.84 -1.33
C LEU A 123 9.89 14.26 -1.86
N ASP A 124 10.93 15.05 -1.66
CA ASP A 124 11.09 16.31 -2.39
C ASP A 124 11.54 16.02 -3.83
N PRO A 125 10.69 16.26 -4.85
CA PRO A 125 11.05 15.98 -6.23
C PRO A 125 12.02 16.99 -6.82
N GLN A 126 12.30 18.10 -6.12
CA GLN A 126 13.02 19.26 -6.65
C GLN A 126 14.12 19.68 -5.68
N GLY A 127 14.90 18.70 -5.23
CA GLY A 127 16.08 18.92 -4.42
C GLY A 127 17.10 19.87 -5.07
N ILE A 128 18.24 20.08 -4.41
CA ILE A 128 19.32 20.85 -5.02
C ILE A 128 19.98 19.99 -6.11
N GLY A 129 19.58 20.19 -7.37
CA GLY A 129 20.08 19.46 -8.54
C GLY A 129 19.05 18.47 -9.11
N ASP A 130 19.54 17.36 -9.66
CA ASP A 130 18.69 16.36 -10.33
C ASP A 130 18.18 15.24 -9.39
N GLU A 131 18.64 15.19 -8.14
CA GLU A 131 18.34 14.11 -7.20
C GLU A 131 17.55 14.62 -5.98
N PRO A 132 16.61 13.84 -5.42
CA PRO A 132 15.95 14.15 -4.15
C PRO A 132 16.95 14.21 -3.00
N ASP A 133 16.85 15.24 -2.16
CA ASP A 133 17.73 15.50 -1.00
C ASP A 133 16.93 15.82 0.28
N GLY A 134 15.61 15.57 0.25
CA GLY A 134 14.71 15.92 1.34
C GLY A 134 13.34 15.24 1.24
N ILE A 135 12.51 15.50 2.23
CA ILE A 135 11.12 15.05 2.29
C ILE A 135 10.19 16.21 2.64
N LEU A 136 8.93 16.04 2.27
CA LEU A 136 7.85 16.98 2.50
C LEU A 136 6.74 16.29 3.28
N LEU A 137 6.15 16.99 4.24
CA LEU A 137 5.04 16.53 5.04
C LEU A 137 3.93 17.59 5.03
N ASP A 138 2.72 17.22 4.64
CA ASP A 138 1.54 18.06 4.89
C ASP A 138 0.99 17.73 6.28
N ILE A 139 1.24 18.61 7.25
CA ILE A 139 0.83 18.44 8.65
C ILE A 139 -0.46 19.19 8.97
N THR A 140 -1.21 19.62 7.95
CA THR A 140 -2.46 20.35 8.14
C THR A 140 -3.42 19.56 9.04
N GLY A 141 -3.75 20.14 10.20
CA GLY A 141 -4.62 19.52 11.19
C GLY A 141 -3.96 18.44 12.07
N CYS A 142 -2.66 18.19 11.96
CA CYS A 142 -1.94 17.19 12.78
C CYS A 142 -1.19 17.78 13.97
N ASP A 143 -0.91 19.09 13.97
CA ASP A 143 -0.03 19.76 14.94
C ASP A 143 -0.52 19.67 16.39
N HIS A 144 -1.84 19.76 16.61
CA HIS A 144 -2.45 19.66 17.94
C HIS A 144 -2.14 18.33 18.66
N LEU A 145 -1.93 17.25 17.91
CA LEU A 145 -1.57 15.93 18.44
C LEU A 145 -0.19 15.90 19.10
N PHE A 146 0.66 16.88 18.76
CA PHE A 146 2.03 17.04 19.26
C PHE A 146 2.16 18.27 20.17
N GLY A 147 1.03 18.92 20.51
CA GLY A 147 1.01 20.14 21.31
C GLY A 147 1.41 21.40 20.55
N GLY A 148 1.19 21.42 19.23
CA GLY A 148 1.41 22.54 18.32
C GLY A 148 2.65 22.39 17.41
N GLU A 149 2.72 23.24 16.38
CA GLU A 149 3.72 23.15 15.32
C GLU A 149 5.17 23.19 15.80
N ALA A 150 5.46 24.04 16.79
CA ALA A 150 6.81 24.18 17.34
C ALA A 150 7.29 22.89 18.02
N LYS A 151 6.40 22.23 18.78
CA LYS A 151 6.72 20.96 19.44
C LYS A 151 6.83 19.82 18.44
N LEU A 152 5.96 19.79 17.43
CA LEU A 152 6.04 18.83 16.32
C LEU A 152 7.39 18.94 15.60
N LEU A 153 7.80 20.15 15.20
CA LEU A 153 9.05 20.38 14.48
C LEU A 153 10.27 19.96 15.32
N GLU A 154 10.27 20.32 16.61
CA GLU A 154 11.39 19.99 17.50
C GLU A 154 11.47 18.48 17.77
N GLU A 155 10.33 17.80 17.96
CA GLU A 155 10.30 16.34 18.09
C GLU A 155 10.81 15.64 16.82
N LEU A 156 10.30 16.05 15.66
CA LEU A 156 10.71 15.53 14.36
C LEU A 156 12.21 15.69 14.15
N ARG A 157 12.74 16.89 14.41
CA ARG A 157 14.17 17.19 14.26
C ARG A 157 15.02 16.38 15.23
N ARG A 158 14.63 16.32 16.51
CA ARG A 158 15.36 15.57 17.54
C ARG A 158 15.47 14.09 17.18
N ARG A 159 14.38 13.47 16.70
CA ARG A 159 14.39 12.04 16.32
C ARG A 159 15.26 11.79 15.08
N LEU A 160 15.16 12.63 14.05
CA LEU A 160 15.99 12.49 12.86
C LEU A 160 17.49 12.69 13.17
N GLN A 161 17.82 13.63 14.06
CA GLN A 161 19.17 13.80 14.59
C GLN A 161 19.63 12.59 15.41
N GLY A 162 18.72 11.96 16.17
CA GLY A 162 18.97 10.70 16.86
C GLY A 162 19.38 9.55 15.92
N PHE A 163 19.05 9.65 14.63
CA PHE A 163 19.54 8.70 13.63
C PHE A 163 20.92 9.03 13.06
N GLY A 164 21.60 10.04 13.59
CA GLY A 164 22.88 10.53 13.09
C GLY A 164 22.75 11.36 11.80
N LEU A 165 21.63 12.05 11.59
CA LEU A 165 21.40 12.88 10.41
C LEU A 165 21.45 14.37 10.73
N THR A 166 22.26 15.13 10.01
CA THR A 166 22.26 16.59 10.05
C THR A 166 20.97 17.10 9.44
N THR A 167 20.01 17.41 10.30
CA THR A 167 18.63 17.70 9.88
C THR A 167 18.35 19.19 9.96
N ARG A 168 17.87 19.74 8.83
CA ARG A 168 17.29 21.09 8.76
C ARG A 168 15.82 20.99 8.36
N ALA A 169 14.96 21.78 8.98
CA ALA A 169 13.54 21.72 8.69
C ALA A 169 12.85 23.06 8.87
N ALA A 170 11.79 23.30 8.10
CA ALA A 170 10.95 24.47 8.29
C ALA A 170 9.47 24.16 8.07
N ILE A 171 8.60 24.85 8.81
CA ILE A 171 7.15 24.83 8.63
C ILE A 171 6.72 26.15 8.01
N ALA A 172 5.92 26.11 6.94
CA ALA A 172 5.30 27.28 6.34
C ALA A 172 3.93 26.93 5.73
N SER A 173 3.17 27.93 5.27
CA SER A 173 1.86 27.67 4.67
C SER A 173 1.94 27.21 3.20
N THR A 174 3.11 27.35 2.58
CA THR A 174 3.38 26.89 1.22
C THR A 174 4.55 25.90 1.20
N ARG A 175 4.49 24.93 0.29
CA ARG A 175 5.63 24.03 0.00
C ARG A 175 6.86 24.85 -0.36
N GLY A 176 6.67 25.91 -1.16
CA GLY A 176 7.77 26.72 -1.63
C GLY A 176 8.52 27.49 -0.54
N ALA A 177 7.80 28.07 0.41
CA ALA A 177 8.40 28.78 1.53
C ALA A 177 9.07 27.83 2.52
N ALA A 178 8.43 26.70 2.85
CA ALA A 178 9.01 25.69 3.73
C ALA A 178 10.34 25.17 3.16
N TRP A 179 10.36 24.85 1.86
CA TRP A 179 11.55 24.41 1.14
C TRP A 179 12.69 25.45 1.19
N ALA A 180 12.36 26.71 0.89
CA ALA A 180 13.31 27.82 0.85
C ALA A 180 13.94 28.07 2.23
N LEU A 181 13.12 28.05 3.29
CA LEU A 181 13.57 28.30 4.66
C LEU A 181 14.40 27.14 5.21
N ALA A 182 14.04 25.89 4.91
CA ALA A 182 14.83 24.73 5.33
C ALA A 182 16.27 24.78 4.76
N ARG A 183 16.42 25.20 3.50
CA ARG A 183 17.72 25.22 2.78
C ARG A 183 18.52 26.50 2.95
N PHE A 184 17.88 27.65 2.83
CA PHE A 184 18.54 28.96 2.78
C PHE A 184 18.29 29.82 4.01
N GLY A 185 17.42 29.38 4.93
CA GLY A 185 17.16 30.08 6.19
C GLY A 185 18.38 30.05 7.12
N ASN A 186 18.52 31.06 7.96
CA ASN A 186 19.66 31.14 8.90
C ASN A 186 19.55 30.14 10.05
N GLN A 187 18.35 29.65 10.34
CA GLN A 187 18.09 28.73 11.44
C GLN A 187 17.95 27.29 10.92
N PRO A 188 18.46 26.28 11.63
CA PRO A 188 18.29 24.88 11.25
C PRO A 188 16.84 24.39 11.44
N ALA A 189 16.04 25.07 12.27
CA ALA A 189 14.64 24.79 12.49
C ALA A 189 13.88 26.12 12.55
N LEU A 190 12.80 26.25 11.76
CA LEU A 190 11.98 27.46 11.75
C LEU A 190 10.50 27.13 11.57
N VAL A 191 9.65 27.67 12.44
CA VAL A 191 8.19 27.69 12.23
C VAL A 191 7.82 29.08 11.75
N LEU A 192 7.40 29.20 10.50
CA LEU A 192 6.95 30.46 9.93
C LEU A 192 5.48 30.69 10.30
N PRO A 193 5.13 31.80 10.97
CA PRO A 193 3.73 32.16 11.20
C PRO A 193 2.96 32.25 9.89
N VAL A 194 1.66 31.98 9.94
CA VAL A 194 0.82 32.06 8.74
C VAL A 194 0.83 33.48 8.17
N ASN A 195 0.90 33.59 6.85
CA ASN A 195 1.03 34.85 6.09
C ASN A 195 2.39 35.56 6.26
N GLY A 196 3.40 34.88 6.82
CA GLY A 196 4.77 35.40 6.98
C GLY A 196 5.68 35.25 5.75
N GLU A 197 5.19 34.65 4.65
CA GLU A 197 6.00 34.22 3.50
C GLU A 197 6.70 35.40 2.82
N VAL A 198 6.01 36.52 2.62
CA VAL A 198 6.55 37.69 1.89
C VAL A 198 7.82 38.20 2.57
N ASP A 199 7.80 38.39 3.88
CA ASP A 199 8.91 38.97 4.62
C ASP A 199 10.03 37.97 4.88
N ALA A 200 9.69 36.72 5.22
CA ALA A 200 10.68 35.68 5.47
C ALA A 200 11.50 35.32 4.21
N LEU A 201 10.87 35.34 3.03
CA LEU A 201 11.55 35.02 1.77
C LEU A 201 12.33 36.21 1.19
N ARG A 202 12.01 37.45 1.57
CA ARG A 202 12.55 38.68 0.97
C ARG A 202 14.08 38.70 0.88
N SER A 203 14.77 38.27 1.94
CA SER A 203 16.23 38.32 2.03
C SER A 203 16.94 37.10 1.43
N LEU A 204 16.21 36.03 1.10
CA LEU A 204 16.79 34.81 0.57
C LEU A 204 17.27 35.01 -0.87
N PRO A 205 18.32 34.28 -1.31
CA PRO A 205 18.79 34.35 -2.68
C PRO A 205 17.73 33.82 -3.66
N VAL A 206 17.77 34.27 -4.92
CA VAL A 206 16.84 33.77 -5.96
C VAL A 206 16.94 32.26 -6.21
N ALA A 207 18.08 31.63 -5.85
CA ALA A 207 18.24 30.17 -5.86
C ALA A 207 17.23 29.46 -4.92
N ALA A 208 16.73 30.15 -3.89
CA ALA A 208 15.75 29.61 -2.96
C ALA A 208 14.35 29.40 -3.60
N LEU A 209 14.15 29.82 -4.85
CA LEU A 209 12.93 29.57 -5.64
C LEU A 209 12.98 28.26 -6.45
N ARG A 210 13.92 27.34 -6.19
CA ARG A 210 14.06 26.06 -6.94
C ARG A 210 14.24 26.26 -8.44
N LEU A 211 14.98 27.30 -8.81
CA LEU A 211 15.29 27.64 -10.21
C LEU A 211 16.57 26.92 -10.65
N ASN A 212 16.64 26.54 -11.92
CA ASN A 212 17.86 25.96 -12.48
C ASN A 212 19.03 26.96 -12.45
N GLU A 213 20.26 26.46 -12.48
CA GLU A 213 21.46 27.29 -12.36
C GLU A 213 21.58 28.34 -13.47
N ALA A 214 21.14 28.04 -14.69
CA ALA A 214 21.19 28.98 -15.82
C ALA A 214 20.32 30.22 -15.56
N ILE A 215 19.09 30.02 -15.04
CA ILE A 215 18.18 31.10 -14.67
C ILE A 215 18.75 31.88 -13.49
N VAL A 216 19.25 31.20 -12.45
CA VAL A 216 19.86 31.85 -11.27
C VAL A 216 21.02 32.75 -11.70
N ASN A 217 21.94 32.23 -12.51
CA ASN A 217 23.07 33.00 -13.05
C ASN A 217 22.60 34.18 -13.90
N GLY A 218 21.56 33.99 -14.71
CA GLY A 218 20.96 35.06 -15.52
C GLY A 218 20.35 36.19 -14.68
N LEU A 219 19.62 35.85 -13.60
CA LEU A 219 19.05 36.81 -12.66
C LEU A 219 20.16 37.58 -11.89
N MET A 220 21.19 36.87 -11.44
CA MET A 220 22.34 37.50 -10.77
C MET A 220 23.06 38.52 -11.64
N ARG A 221 23.22 38.23 -12.96
CA ARG A 221 23.81 39.17 -13.93
C ARG A 221 22.96 40.44 -14.13
N LEU A 222 21.67 40.40 -13.82
CA LEU A 222 20.76 41.56 -13.84
C LEU A 222 20.67 42.29 -12.50
N GLY A 223 21.45 41.87 -11.51
CA GLY A 223 21.40 42.43 -10.16
C GLY A 223 20.23 41.96 -9.31
N LEU A 224 19.41 41.01 -9.82
CA LEU A 224 18.31 40.39 -9.09
C LEU A 224 18.87 39.21 -8.29
N LYS A 225 19.41 39.50 -7.10
CA LYS A 225 20.15 38.52 -6.29
C LYS A 225 19.25 37.87 -5.25
N LYS A 226 18.25 38.59 -4.75
CA LYS A 226 17.34 38.17 -3.69
C LYS A 226 15.93 38.00 -4.24
N ILE A 227 15.13 37.14 -3.58
CA ILE A 227 13.72 36.95 -3.94
C ILE A 227 12.95 38.28 -3.86
N GLY A 228 13.24 39.10 -2.84
CA GLY A 228 12.62 40.41 -2.68
C GLY A 228 12.86 41.37 -3.85
N ASP A 229 13.93 41.18 -4.64
CA ASP A 229 14.22 42.00 -5.83
C ASP A 229 13.23 41.72 -6.97
N LEU A 230 12.53 40.58 -6.93
CA LEU A 230 11.50 40.19 -7.88
C LEU A 230 10.11 40.75 -7.51
N TYR A 231 9.92 41.19 -6.26
CA TYR A 231 8.63 41.72 -5.81
C TYR A 231 8.27 43.00 -6.58
N GLY A 232 7.04 43.05 -7.09
CA GLY A 232 6.54 44.19 -7.87
C GLY A 232 7.18 44.37 -9.25
N LYS A 233 8.02 43.45 -9.72
CA LYS A 233 8.55 43.50 -11.09
C LYS A 233 7.46 43.14 -12.11
N PRO A 234 7.40 43.82 -13.27
CA PRO A 234 6.48 43.43 -14.34
C PRO A 234 6.75 41.98 -14.78
N ARG A 235 5.70 41.15 -14.85
CA ARG A 235 5.82 39.73 -15.21
C ARG A 235 6.28 39.53 -16.65
N ALA A 236 5.74 40.31 -17.60
CA ALA A 236 5.98 40.10 -19.03
C ALA A 236 7.49 40.12 -19.44
N PRO A 237 8.32 41.09 -19.01
CA PRO A 237 9.76 41.07 -19.29
C PRO A 237 10.51 39.89 -18.66
N VAL A 238 10.11 39.47 -17.45
CA VAL A 238 10.72 38.32 -16.76
C VAL A 238 10.41 37.04 -17.53
N THR A 239 9.15 36.84 -17.90
CA THR A 239 8.71 35.67 -18.68
C THR A 239 9.35 35.64 -20.07
N ALA A 240 9.44 36.78 -20.77
CA ALA A 240 10.04 36.85 -22.10
C ALA A 240 11.52 36.42 -22.10
N ARG A 241 12.24 36.66 -20.99
CA ARG A 241 13.68 36.39 -20.89
C ARG A 241 14.03 35.05 -20.26
N PHE A 242 13.30 34.65 -19.22
CA PHE A 242 13.60 33.47 -18.41
C PHE A 242 12.54 32.37 -18.50
N GLY A 243 11.49 32.59 -19.29
CA GLY A 243 10.33 31.71 -19.34
C GLY A 243 9.37 31.92 -18.16
N PRO A 244 8.24 31.20 -18.12
CA PRO A 244 7.23 31.35 -17.08
C PRO A 244 7.68 30.88 -15.69
N GLU A 245 8.76 30.10 -15.62
CA GLU A 245 9.21 29.40 -14.42
C GLU A 245 9.47 30.34 -13.23
N VAL A 246 10.15 31.46 -13.45
CA VAL A 246 10.48 32.41 -12.36
C VAL A 246 9.24 32.95 -11.69
N SER A 247 8.22 33.33 -12.49
CA SER A 247 6.97 33.86 -11.96
C SER A 247 6.17 32.76 -11.25
N ARG A 248 6.07 31.58 -11.86
CA ARG A 248 5.40 30.42 -11.26
C ARG A 248 5.99 30.06 -9.90
N ARG A 249 7.33 29.95 -9.79
CA ARG A 249 8.00 29.62 -8.52
C ARG A 249 7.84 30.67 -7.44
N LEU A 250 7.82 31.94 -7.84
CA LEU A 250 7.55 33.03 -6.93
C LEU A 250 6.11 32.96 -6.42
N ASP A 251 5.15 32.72 -7.31
CA ASP A 251 3.72 32.62 -6.97
C ASP A 251 3.44 31.39 -6.09
N GLU A 252 4.07 30.24 -6.37
CA GLU A 252 4.03 29.04 -5.53
C GLU A 252 4.62 29.29 -4.12
N ALA A 253 5.76 29.99 -4.04
CA ALA A 253 6.41 30.26 -2.76
C ALA A 253 5.62 31.26 -1.89
N LEU A 254 4.99 32.27 -2.51
CA LEU A 254 4.18 33.28 -1.83
C LEU A 254 2.73 32.85 -1.60
N GLY A 255 2.30 31.72 -2.16
CA GLY A 255 0.96 31.16 -1.97
C GLY A 255 -0.11 31.74 -2.89
N PHE A 256 0.29 32.45 -3.95
CA PHE A 256 -0.61 32.92 -5.00
C PHE A 256 -1.02 31.79 -5.96
N GLU A 257 -0.18 30.76 -6.10
CA GLU A 257 -0.47 29.56 -6.89
C GLU A 257 -0.32 28.29 -6.01
N PRO A 258 -1.26 27.34 -6.07
CA PRO A 258 -1.17 26.13 -5.25
C PRO A 258 -0.11 25.17 -5.78
N GLU A 259 0.76 24.70 -4.88
CA GLU A 259 1.79 23.71 -5.18
C GLU A 259 1.49 22.41 -4.39
N PRO A 260 0.82 21.41 -4.99
CA PRO A 260 0.41 20.21 -4.26
C PRO A 260 1.60 19.32 -3.90
N ILE A 261 1.49 18.65 -2.76
CA ILE A 261 2.34 17.51 -2.40
C ILE A 261 1.61 16.26 -2.84
N SER A 262 2.25 15.44 -3.67
CA SER A 262 1.73 14.12 -4.07
C SER A 262 2.30 13.07 -3.12
N PRO A 263 1.52 12.54 -2.15
CA PRO A 263 2.00 11.51 -1.24
C PRO A 263 2.39 10.25 -2.01
N GLU A 264 3.37 9.50 -1.52
CA GLU A 264 3.75 8.22 -2.14
C GLU A 264 2.69 7.14 -1.96
N LEU A 265 1.89 7.23 -0.90
CA LEU A 265 0.87 6.24 -0.55
C LEU A 265 -0.53 6.85 -0.66
N PRO A 266 -1.54 6.08 -1.10
CA PRO A 266 -2.92 6.55 -1.09
C PRO A 266 -3.34 6.95 0.34
N PRO A 267 -4.13 8.02 0.50
CA PRO A 267 -4.53 8.49 1.81
C PRO A 267 -5.36 7.44 2.53
N VAL A 268 -5.00 7.18 3.79
CA VAL A 268 -5.75 6.26 4.67
C VAL A 268 -6.53 7.08 5.68
N PHE A 269 -7.84 7.14 5.49
CA PHE A 269 -8.73 8.04 6.25
C PHE A 269 -9.06 7.53 7.66
N TYR A 270 -9.09 6.21 7.87
CA TYR A 270 -9.38 5.60 9.17
C TYR A 270 -8.10 5.06 9.78
N ARG A 271 -7.59 5.76 10.80
CA ARG A 271 -6.32 5.44 11.43
C ARG A 271 -6.31 5.84 12.91
N ALA A 272 -5.73 4.98 13.74
CA ALA A 272 -5.39 5.27 15.12
C ALA A 272 -3.87 5.14 15.33
N SER A 273 -3.29 6.06 16.09
CA SER A 273 -1.85 6.06 16.37
C SER A 273 -1.56 6.30 17.85
N ILE A 274 -0.50 5.69 18.35
CA ILE A 274 0.03 5.91 19.69
C ILE A 274 1.55 6.06 19.64
N THR A 275 2.08 7.01 20.40
CA THR A 275 3.53 7.23 20.57
C THR A 275 3.93 6.97 22.02
N PHE A 276 5.11 6.38 22.21
CA PHE A 276 5.70 6.06 23.51
C PHE A 276 6.88 6.98 23.82
N SER A 277 7.08 7.26 25.11
CA SER A 277 8.25 7.99 25.60
C SER A 277 9.51 7.14 25.52
N GLU A 278 9.37 5.83 25.73
CA GLU A 278 10.44 4.82 25.65
C GLU A 278 10.02 3.72 24.67
N GLY A 279 10.98 3.18 23.92
CA GLY A 279 10.72 2.13 22.94
C GLY A 279 10.28 0.82 23.58
N LEU A 280 9.17 0.24 23.10
CA LEU A 280 8.69 -1.06 23.54
C LEU A 280 9.55 -2.18 22.96
N THR A 281 10.19 -2.97 23.83
CA THR A 281 11.03 -4.11 23.44
C THR A 281 10.35 -5.47 23.65
N ARG A 282 9.34 -5.52 24.53
CA ARG A 282 8.60 -6.76 24.85
C ARG A 282 7.36 -6.92 23.99
N ASN A 283 7.19 -8.07 23.37
CA ASN A 283 6.01 -8.39 22.54
C ASN A 283 4.69 -8.22 23.31
N ALA A 284 4.63 -8.59 24.59
CA ALA A 284 3.43 -8.41 25.41
C ALA A 284 2.97 -6.94 25.49
N HIS A 285 3.91 -5.98 25.59
CA HIS A 285 3.56 -4.55 25.62
C HIS A 285 3.10 -4.04 24.23
N ILE A 286 3.69 -4.58 23.16
CA ILE A 286 3.25 -4.28 21.79
C ILE A 286 1.83 -4.80 21.57
N GLU A 287 1.52 -6.01 22.02
CA GLU A 287 0.17 -6.58 21.95
C GLU A 287 -0.87 -5.75 22.71
N ASP A 288 -0.53 -5.26 23.90
CA ASP A 288 -1.42 -4.39 24.67
C ASP A 288 -1.64 -3.04 23.99
N ALA A 289 -0.58 -2.47 23.39
CA ALA A 289 -0.71 -1.28 22.57
C ALA A 289 -1.60 -1.51 21.34
N VAL A 290 -1.49 -2.67 20.67
CA VAL A 290 -2.35 -3.05 19.54
C VAL A 290 -3.81 -3.15 19.97
N LYS A 291 -4.12 -3.74 21.13
CA LYS A 291 -5.49 -3.78 21.66
C LYS A 291 -6.07 -2.38 21.84
N ARG A 292 -5.27 -1.47 22.39
CA ARG A 292 -5.69 -0.08 22.64
C ARG A 292 -6.00 0.67 21.34
N ILE A 293 -5.07 0.68 20.38
CA ILE A 293 -5.31 1.38 19.10
C ILE A 293 -6.39 0.70 18.25
N ALA A 294 -6.63 -0.61 18.42
CA ALA A 294 -7.76 -1.29 17.81
C ALA A 294 -9.09 -0.80 18.37
N ALA A 295 -9.19 -0.60 19.69
CA ALA A 295 -10.38 -0.01 20.32
C ALA A 295 -10.63 1.40 19.79
N ASP A 296 -9.61 2.28 19.83
CA ASP A 296 -9.72 3.64 19.32
C ASP A 296 -10.15 3.69 17.85
N LEU A 297 -9.57 2.84 16.99
CA LEU A 297 -9.94 2.76 15.58
C LEU A 297 -11.40 2.30 15.41
N CYS A 298 -11.87 1.33 16.21
CA CYS A 298 -13.23 0.84 16.14
C CYS A 298 -14.25 1.91 16.53
N GLU A 299 -13.95 2.75 17.53
CA GLU A 299 -14.81 3.89 17.90
C GLU A 299 -15.00 4.86 16.72
N VAL A 300 -13.93 5.13 15.95
CA VAL A 300 -14.03 5.97 14.75
C VAL A 300 -14.85 5.31 13.65
N LEU A 301 -14.59 4.03 13.40
CA LEU A 301 -15.29 3.25 12.38
C LEU A 301 -16.80 3.17 12.68
N GLU A 302 -17.17 2.91 13.94
CA GLU A 302 -18.55 2.84 14.40
C GLU A 302 -19.27 4.18 14.23
N ARG A 303 -18.63 5.29 14.63
CA ARG A 303 -19.20 6.65 14.46
C ARG A 303 -19.49 6.99 12.99
N GLU A 304 -18.70 6.45 12.06
CA GLU A 304 -18.85 6.68 10.61
C GLU A 304 -19.63 5.54 9.90
N HIS A 305 -20.19 4.59 10.67
CA HIS A 305 -20.92 3.41 10.15
C HIS A 305 -20.10 2.56 9.16
N GLN A 306 -18.79 2.46 9.38
CA GLN A 306 -17.85 1.69 8.56
C GLN A 306 -17.29 0.51 9.33
N GLY A 307 -16.93 -0.56 8.63
CA GLY A 307 -16.26 -1.72 9.19
C GLY A 307 -14.99 -2.02 8.42
N ALA A 308 -13.93 -2.38 9.13
CA ALA A 308 -12.64 -2.68 8.54
C ALA A 308 -12.73 -3.94 7.66
N ARG A 309 -12.02 -3.91 6.52
CA ARG A 309 -11.86 -5.03 5.58
C ARG A 309 -10.40 -5.43 5.39
N ARG A 310 -9.53 -4.43 5.30
CA ARG A 310 -8.08 -4.60 5.22
C ARG A 310 -7.44 -3.61 6.16
N LEU A 311 -6.59 -4.11 7.04
CA LEU A 311 -5.89 -3.32 8.04
C LEU A 311 -4.39 -3.48 7.88
N GLU A 312 -3.65 -2.42 8.16
CA GLU A 312 -2.20 -2.42 8.27
C GLU A 312 -1.79 -1.89 9.64
N LEU A 313 -1.01 -2.70 10.36
CA LEU A 313 -0.31 -2.32 11.57
C LEU A 313 1.12 -1.93 11.20
N GLN A 314 1.51 -0.70 11.53
CA GLN A 314 2.85 -0.18 11.34
C GLN A 314 3.53 0.00 12.71
N LEU A 315 4.73 -0.57 12.84
CA LEU A 315 5.57 -0.50 14.03
C LEU A 315 6.80 0.36 13.71
N PHE A 316 6.86 1.57 14.27
CA PHE A 316 7.96 2.50 14.05
C PHE A 316 9.06 2.25 15.07
N ARG A 317 10.25 1.86 14.62
CA ARG A 317 11.41 1.61 15.47
C ARG A 317 12.24 2.86 15.69
N VAL A 318 12.98 2.87 16.80
CA VAL A 318 13.91 3.95 17.20
C VAL A 318 15.10 4.12 16.23
N ASP A 319 15.36 3.17 15.33
CA ASP A 319 16.44 3.27 14.33
C ASP A 319 15.95 3.71 12.93
N GLY A 320 14.69 4.12 12.83
CA GLY A 320 14.05 4.58 11.61
C GLY A 320 13.45 3.48 10.74
N GLU A 321 13.56 2.21 11.13
CA GLU A 321 12.91 1.11 10.42
C GLU A 321 11.41 1.04 10.76
N VAL A 322 10.60 0.61 9.78
CA VAL A 322 9.14 0.46 9.93
C VAL A 322 8.74 -0.95 9.54
N THR A 323 8.25 -1.73 10.51
CA THR A 323 7.67 -3.05 10.23
C THR A 323 6.19 -2.89 9.92
N ARG A 324 5.72 -3.50 8.82
CA ARG A 324 4.32 -3.46 8.38
C ARG A 324 3.72 -4.86 8.42
N LEU A 325 2.60 -5.00 9.09
CA LEU A 325 1.83 -6.24 9.15
C LEU A 325 0.44 -5.96 8.60
N GLN A 326 -0.05 -6.81 7.71
CA GLN A 326 -1.38 -6.65 7.11
C GLN A 326 -2.28 -7.79 7.54
N ALA A 327 -3.52 -7.45 7.90
CA ALA A 327 -4.57 -8.39 8.19
C ALA A 327 -5.87 -8.01 7.46
N GLY A 328 -6.68 -8.99 7.09
CA GLY A 328 -7.97 -8.76 6.44
C GLY A 328 -9.13 -9.47 7.13
N THR A 329 -10.34 -9.02 6.85
CA THR A 329 -11.58 -9.66 7.29
C THR A 329 -12.47 -9.98 6.09
N GLY A 330 -13.26 -11.05 6.19
CA GLY A 330 -14.21 -11.54 5.19
C GLY A 330 -15.54 -10.78 5.19
N ILE A 331 -15.86 -10.11 6.30
CA ILE A 331 -16.97 -9.18 6.48
C ILE A 331 -16.48 -7.86 7.10
N ALA A 332 -17.27 -6.80 6.94
CA ALA A 332 -17.02 -5.52 7.60
C ALA A 332 -17.00 -5.72 9.12
N SER A 333 -15.88 -5.41 9.78
CA SER A 333 -15.69 -5.65 11.21
C SER A 333 -15.33 -4.38 11.97
N HIS A 334 -15.98 -4.17 13.11
CA HIS A 334 -15.63 -3.15 14.10
C HIS A 334 -15.36 -3.77 15.49
N ASP A 335 -15.10 -5.09 15.56
CA ASP A 335 -14.77 -5.78 16.80
C ASP A 335 -13.27 -5.64 17.12
N ALA A 336 -12.95 -4.77 18.08
CA ALA A 336 -11.58 -4.50 18.51
C ALA A 336 -10.85 -5.75 19.04
N PHE A 337 -11.56 -6.67 19.70
CA PHE A 337 -10.97 -7.91 20.21
C PHE A 337 -10.57 -8.83 19.06
N HIS A 338 -11.46 -9.01 18.09
CA HIS A 338 -11.16 -9.79 16.88
C HIS A 338 -10.00 -9.19 16.08
N LEU A 339 -10.04 -7.89 15.80
CA LEU A 339 -9.00 -7.21 15.02
C LEU A 339 -7.63 -7.27 15.71
N SER A 340 -7.57 -7.02 17.02
CA SER A 340 -6.31 -7.12 17.78
C SER A 340 -5.77 -8.56 17.84
N ARG A 341 -6.65 -9.56 17.86
CA ARG A 341 -6.26 -10.98 17.81
C ARG A 341 -5.59 -11.35 16.49
N LEU A 342 -6.09 -10.86 15.34
CA LEU A 342 -5.47 -11.12 14.03
C LEU A 342 -4.01 -10.64 13.99
N PHE A 343 -3.72 -9.47 14.56
CA PHE A 343 -2.36 -8.95 14.65
C PHE A 343 -1.50 -9.66 15.67
N ARG A 344 -2.07 -10.11 16.79
CA ARG A 344 -1.36 -10.94 17.77
C ARG A 344 -0.84 -12.23 17.12
N GLU A 345 -1.67 -12.90 16.32
CA GLU A 345 -1.28 -14.12 15.61
C GLU A 345 -0.16 -13.84 14.59
N LYS A 346 -0.16 -12.67 13.94
CA LYS A 346 0.91 -12.25 13.02
C LYS A 346 2.21 -11.90 13.74
N LEU A 347 2.12 -11.20 14.88
CA LEU A 347 3.27 -10.92 15.74
C LEU A 347 3.91 -12.22 16.23
N ALA A 348 3.10 -13.20 16.64
CA ALA A 348 3.59 -14.52 17.04
C ALA A 348 4.22 -15.32 15.89
N GLN A 349 3.72 -15.17 14.65
CA GLN A 349 4.31 -15.82 13.46
C GLN A 349 5.70 -15.26 13.09
N LEU A 350 5.97 -14.00 13.41
CA LEU A 350 7.32 -13.44 13.25
C LEU A 350 8.32 -14.06 14.24
N GLY A 351 7.85 -14.74 15.29
CA GLY A 351 8.66 -15.49 16.25
C GLY A 351 9.64 -14.62 17.04
N ASP A 352 10.69 -15.27 17.56
CA ASP A 352 11.83 -14.61 18.20
C ASP A 352 12.69 -13.82 17.18
N ASP A 353 12.48 -14.04 15.87
CA ASP A 353 13.12 -13.28 14.78
C ASP A 353 12.52 -11.88 14.58
N PHE A 354 11.41 -11.55 15.26
CA PHE A 354 10.96 -10.17 15.38
C PHE A 354 11.90 -9.39 16.30
N ASP A 355 13.07 -9.03 15.76
CA ASP A 355 13.99 -8.11 16.39
C ASP A 355 13.30 -6.76 16.53
N THR A 356 12.81 -6.45 17.74
CA THR A 356 12.32 -5.11 18.08
C THR A 356 13.45 -4.07 18.05
N GLY A 357 14.71 -4.50 17.89
CA GLY A 357 15.89 -3.66 17.83
C GLY A 357 16.05 -2.88 19.12
N PHE A 358 16.03 -1.55 18.99
CA PHE A 358 16.06 -0.62 20.12
C PHE A 358 14.67 -0.29 20.69
N GLY A 359 13.65 -1.03 20.24
CA GLY A 359 12.27 -0.87 20.66
C GLY A 359 11.40 -0.11 19.65
N VAL A 360 10.10 -0.35 19.77
CA VAL A 360 9.05 0.31 18.99
C VAL A 360 8.59 1.57 19.71
N GLU A 361 8.74 2.73 19.09
CA GLU A 361 8.44 4.05 19.67
C GLU A 361 7.09 4.62 19.23
N ALA A 362 6.48 4.06 18.19
CA ALA A 362 5.09 4.33 17.84
C ALA A 362 4.44 3.14 17.15
N LEU A 363 3.13 3.05 17.33
CA LEU A 363 2.26 2.14 16.61
C LEU A 363 1.22 2.94 15.82
N THR A 364 0.86 2.40 14.67
CA THR A 364 -0.25 2.91 13.85
C THR A 364 -1.06 1.73 13.36
N LEU A 365 -2.38 1.81 13.50
CA LEU A 365 -3.31 0.90 12.89
C LEU A 365 -4.19 1.66 11.89
N SER A 366 -4.16 1.24 10.64
CA SER A 366 -4.77 1.92 9.50
C SER A 366 -5.72 0.98 8.74
N CYS A 367 -6.93 1.42 8.39
CA CYS A 367 -7.81 0.66 7.49
C CYS A 367 -7.56 1.03 6.03
N LEU A 368 -6.96 0.11 5.29
CA LEU A 368 -6.71 0.24 3.85
C LEU A 368 -7.96 -0.03 2.99
N ALA A 369 -8.97 -0.68 3.57
CA ALA A 369 -10.29 -0.83 2.97
C ALA A 369 -11.33 -0.94 4.07
N VAL A 370 -12.50 -0.36 3.81
CA VAL A 370 -13.69 -0.42 4.65
C VAL A 370 -14.91 -0.74 3.80
N ASP A 371 -15.91 -1.35 4.41
CA ASP A 371 -17.26 -1.53 3.87
C ASP A 371 -18.26 -0.95 4.90
N GLU A 372 -19.44 -0.52 4.45
CA GLU A 372 -20.50 -0.08 5.36
C GLU A 372 -20.92 -1.18 6.35
N LEU A 373 -21.04 -0.82 7.62
CA LEU A 373 -21.65 -1.71 8.62
C LEU A 373 -23.14 -1.74 8.39
N LYS A 374 -23.64 -2.88 7.91
CA LYS A 374 -25.07 -3.13 7.88
C LYS A 374 -25.55 -3.37 9.32
N PRO A 375 -26.64 -2.71 9.77
CA PRO A 375 -27.21 -2.99 11.07
C PRO A 375 -27.64 -4.46 11.10
N ALA A 376 -26.98 -5.26 11.93
CA ALA A 376 -27.44 -6.61 12.22
C ALA A 376 -28.54 -6.48 13.27
N GLN A 377 -29.79 -6.72 12.87
CA GLN A 377 -30.85 -6.91 13.85
C GLN A 377 -30.55 -8.22 14.59
N GLU A 378 -30.24 -8.12 15.88
CA GLU A 378 -30.16 -9.29 16.75
C GLU A 378 -31.56 -9.89 16.87
N THR A 379 -31.89 -10.85 16.00
CA THR A 379 -33.00 -11.75 16.25
C THR A 379 -32.75 -12.52 17.54
N PHE A 380 -33.81 -12.88 18.27
CA PHE A 380 -33.75 -13.64 19.52
C PHE A 380 -33.08 -15.04 19.40
N GLU A 381 -32.69 -15.45 18.21
CA GLU A 381 -32.06 -16.73 17.90
C GLU A 381 -30.53 -16.60 17.86
N ASN A 382 -29.84 -17.56 18.47
CA ASN A 382 -28.37 -17.62 18.58
C ASN A 382 -27.63 -17.83 17.24
N GLU A 383 -28.33 -17.77 16.11
CA GLU A 383 -27.77 -17.96 14.76
C GLU A 383 -26.83 -16.82 14.36
N SER A 384 -27.13 -15.58 14.75
CA SER A 384 -26.29 -14.42 14.45
C SER A 384 -24.90 -14.53 15.06
N SER A 385 -24.83 -14.91 16.34
CA SER A 385 -23.57 -15.12 17.06
C SER A 385 -22.73 -16.25 16.44
N ARG A 386 -23.37 -17.36 16.05
CA ARG A 386 -22.68 -18.49 15.40
C ARG A 386 -22.13 -18.11 14.03
N ALA A 387 -22.88 -17.34 13.23
CA ALA A 387 -22.42 -16.86 11.93
C ALA A 387 -21.22 -15.92 12.08
N GLN A 388 -21.25 -15.00 13.04
CA GLN A 388 -20.13 -14.11 13.32
C GLN A 388 -18.88 -14.89 13.77
N ALA A 389 -19.04 -15.88 14.65
CA ALA A 389 -17.92 -16.72 15.10
C ALA A 389 -17.28 -17.53 13.95
N LEU A 390 -18.08 -17.97 12.97
CA LEU A 390 -17.58 -18.64 11.76
C LEU A 390 -16.76 -17.67 10.89
N GLU A 391 -17.25 -16.46 10.65
CA GLU A 391 -16.52 -15.44 9.89
C GLU A 391 -15.20 -15.07 10.58
N GLN A 392 -15.20 -14.86 11.90
CA GLN A 392 -13.97 -14.62 12.66
C GLN A 392 -12.99 -15.80 12.59
N PHE A 393 -13.50 -17.04 12.53
CA PHE A 393 -12.66 -18.22 12.34
C PHE A 393 -12.05 -18.27 10.93
N ILE A 394 -12.83 -17.99 9.89
CA ILE A 394 -12.37 -17.90 8.50
C ILE A 394 -11.30 -16.81 8.36
N ASP A 395 -11.49 -15.65 9.00
CA ASP A 395 -10.51 -14.57 9.02
C ASP A 395 -9.17 -15.06 9.58
N ARG A 396 -9.19 -15.73 10.73
CA ARG A 396 -7.96 -16.27 11.34
C ARG A 396 -7.26 -17.29 10.44
N LEU A 397 -8.00 -18.23 9.85
CA LEU A 397 -7.42 -19.20 8.92
C LEU A 397 -6.80 -18.50 7.70
N SER A 398 -7.52 -17.55 7.11
CA SER A 398 -7.07 -16.83 5.91
C SER A 398 -5.83 -15.99 6.19
N ASN A 399 -5.79 -15.30 7.33
CA ASN A 399 -4.64 -14.49 7.73
C ASN A 399 -3.39 -15.32 8.10
N ARG A 400 -3.59 -16.57 8.54
CA ARG A 400 -2.52 -17.50 8.92
C ARG A 400 -1.96 -18.29 7.75
N PHE A 401 -2.82 -18.81 6.87
CA PHE A 401 -2.39 -19.66 5.75
C PHE A 401 -2.20 -18.88 4.44
N GLY A 402 -2.64 -17.62 4.39
CA GLY A 402 -2.61 -16.77 3.20
C GLY A 402 -4.00 -16.67 2.56
N ALA A 403 -4.28 -15.49 1.99
CA ALA A 403 -5.60 -15.14 1.45
C ALA A 403 -6.10 -16.13 0.37
N ASP A 404 -5.19 -16.66 -0.45
CA ASP A 404 -5.52 -17.56 -1.57
C ASP A 404 -5.62 -19.05 -1.17
N ARG A 405 -5.38 -19.38 0.10
CA ARG A 405 -5.44 -20.78 0.60
C ARG A 405 -6.79 -21.14 1.20
N VAL A 406 -7.53 -20.16 1.71
CA VAL A 406 -8.87 -20.36 2.27
C VAL A 406 -9.86 -19.81 1.27
N LEU A 407 -10.57 -20.72 0.60
CA LEU A 407 -11.47 -20.39 -0.48
C LEU A 407 -12.91 -20.62 -0.06
N ARG A 408 -13.80 -19.82 -0.62
CA ARG A 408 -15.25 -20.03 -0.59
C ARG A 408 -15.78 -20.18 -2.01
N LEU A 409 -16.85 -20.94 -2.17
CA LEU A 409 -17.53 -21.06 -3.45
C LEU A 409 -18.54 -19.93 -3.58
N GLU A 410 -18.42 -19.15 -4.64
CA GLU A 410 -19.39 -18.13 -5.01
C GLU A 410 -20.22 -18.57 -6.21
N PRO A 411 -21.55 -18.46 -6.12
CA PRO A 411 -22.40 -18.68 -7.29
C PRO A 411 -22.15 -17.58 -8.33
N ARG A 412 -22.19 -17.97 -9.59
CA ARG A 412 -22.14 -17.05 -10.75
C ARG A 412 -23.32 -17.34 -11.65
N ALA A 413 -23.83 -16.30 -12.30
CA ALA A 413 -24.96 -16.40 -13.23
C ALA A 413 -24.53 -17.09 -14.53
N SER A 414 -24.37 -18.41 -14.45
CA SER A 414 -24.01 -19.30 -15.56
C SER A 414 -24.73 -20.62 -15.37
N HIS A 415 -25.44 -21.07 -16.41
CA HIS A 415 -26.01 -22.42 -16.45
C HIS A 415 -24.98 -23.49 -16.76
N ILE A 416 -23.79 -23.11 -17.27
CA ILE A 416 -22.64 -23.99 -17.52
C ILE A 416 -22.04 -24.43 -16.16
N PRO A 417 -21.95 -25.74 -15.86
CA PRO A 417 -21.65 -26.21 -14.50
C PRO A 417 -20.29 -25.78 -13.96
N GLU A 418 -19.25 -25.80 -14.78
CA GLU A 418 -17.88 -25.40 -14.42
C GLU A 418 -17.76 -23.91 -14.07
N ARG A 419 -18.74 -23.11 -14.51
CA ARG A 419 -18.80 -21.66 -14.33
C ARG A 419 -19.88 -21.24 -13.34
N ALA A 420 -20.77 -22.15 -12.94
CA ALA A 420 -21.90 -21.87 -12.05
C ALA A 420 -21.46 -21.55 -10.62
N ALA A 421 -20.30 -22.07 -10.21
CA ALA A 421 -19.65 -21.73 -8.95
C ALA A 421 -18.14 -21.52 -9.17
N VAL A 422 -17.58 -20.48 -8.55
CA VAL A 422 -16.15 -20.17 -8.63
C VAL A 422 -15.58 -20.12 -7.22
N ALA A 423 -14.43 -20.77 -7.01
CA ALA A 423 -13.68 -20.64 -5.78
C ALA A 423 -12.98 -19.28 -5.75
N VAL A 424 -13.27 -18.46 -4.73
CA VAL A 424 -12.64 -17.16 -4.50
C VAL A 424 -12.01 -17.11 -3.10
N PRO A 425 -10.99 -16.26 -2.88
CA PRO A 425 -10.47 -16.00 -1.54
C PRO A 425 -11.58 -15.64 -0.56
N ALA A 426 -11.60 -16.27 0.62
CA ALA A 426 -12.67 -16.04 1.59
C ALA A 426 -12.73 -14.58 2.09
N LEU A 427 -11.59 -13.88 2.07
CA LEU A 427 -11.48 -12.46 2.42
C LEU A 427 -12.03 -11.50 1.34
N HIS A 428 -12.43 -11.99 0.16
CA HIS A 428 -12.87 -11.15 -0.97
C HIS A 428 -14.18 -10.38 -0.72
N GLY A 429 -14.89 -10.64 0.38
CA GLY A 429 -16.07 -9.86 0.81
C GLY A 429 -17.33 -10.22 0.03
N HIS A 430 -18.47 -10.29 0.71
CA HIS A 430 -19.68 -10.87 0.13
C HIS A 430 -20.18 -10.07 -1.10
N MET A 431 -20.07 -10.63 -2.31
CA MET A 431 -20.61 -10.00 -3.51
C MET A 431 -22.15 -10.00 -3.51
N PRO A 432 -22.81 -9.05 -4.22
CA PRO A 432 -24.27 -8.97 -4.32
C PRO A 432 -24.93 -10.26 -4.83
N ALA A 433 -24.23 -11.04 -5.66
CA ALA A 433 -24.71 -12.33 -6.17
C ALA A 433 -25.07 -13.34 -5.05
N MET A 434 -24.52 -13.19 -3.84
CA MET A 434 -24.87 -14.01 -2.68
C MET A 434 -26.13 -13.54 -1.94
N GLN A 435 -26.60 -12.30 -2.14
CA GLN A 435 -27.75 -11.76 -1.39
C GLN A 435 -29.10 -12.33 -1.87
N GLY A 436 -29.22 -12.74 -3.14
CA GLY A 436 -30.41 -13.42 -3.70
C GLY A 436 -30.38 -14.95 -3.63
N TRP A 437 -29.29 -15.53 -3.12
CA TRP A 437 -29.06 -16.98 -3.18
C TRP A 437 -30.04 -17.79 -2.33
N LYS A 438 -30.48 -17.28 -1.18
CA LYS A 438 -31.48 -17.98 -0.34
C LYS A 438 -32.79 -18.22 -1.10
N THR A 439 -33.22 -17.25 -1.91
CA THR A 439 -34.40 -17.37 -2.77
C THR A 439 -34.15 -18.38 -3.89
N TYR A 440 -32.99 -18.29 -4.56
CA TYR A 440 -32.59 -19.24 -5.61
C TYR A 440 -32.49 -20.69 -5.11
N VAL A 441 -31.92 -20.92 -3.92
CA VAL A 441 -31.84 -22.26 -3.31
C VAL A 441 -33.21 -22.78 -2.97
N SER A 442 -34.11 -21.93 -2.45
CA SER A 442 -35.47 -22.35 -2.11
C SER A 442 -36.26 -22.75 -3.37
N GLU A 443 -36.11 -21.98 -4.45
CA GLU A 443 -36.69 -22.29 -5.77
C GLU A 443 -36.09 -23.56 -6.38
N GLN A 444 -34.77 -23.74 -6.30
CA GLN A 444 -34.11 -24.97 -6.75
C GLN A 444 -34.51 -26.19 -5.91
N MET A 445 -34.61 -26.07 -4.59
CA MET A 445 -35.07 -27.16 -3.73
C MET A 445 -36.52 -27.55 -4.06
N ALA A 446 -37.38 -26.58 -4.35
CA ALA A 446 -38.74 -26.84 -4.85
C ALA A 446 -38.73 -27.56 -6.20
N SER A 447 -37.82 -27.19 -7.12
CA SER A 447 -37.63 -27.87 -8.41
C SER A 447 -37.09 -29.31 -8.27
N VAL A 448 -36.18 -29.54 -7.32
CA VAL A 448 -35.63 -30.87 -6.99
C VAL A 448 -36.73 -31.78 -6.42
N LEU A 449 -37.60 -31.25 -5.56
CA LEU A 449 -38.78 -31.98 -5.07
C LEU A 449 -39.81 -32.24 -6.18
N GLY A 450 -39.82 -31.42 -7.24
CA GLY A 450 -40.63 -31.57 -8.46
C GLY A 450 -40.05 -32.51 -9.52
N GLY A 451 -38.96 -33.23 -9.22
CA GLY A 451 -38.36 -34.22 -10.14
C GLY A 451 -37.39 -33.66 -11.19
N SER A 452 -36.95 -32.40 -11.07
CA SER A 452 -35.86 -31.91 -11.92
C SER A 452 -34.51 -32.42 -11.39
N LEU A 453 -33.84 -33.23 -12.22
CA LEU A 453 -32.51 -33.82 -12.05
C LEU A 453 -31.53 -33.00 -11.18
N PRO A 454 -31.17 -33.43 -9.95
CA PRO A 454 -30.06 -32.83 -9.25
C PRO A 454 -28.74 -33.16 -9.97
N ARG A 455 -27.96 -32.13 -10.31
CA ARG A 455 -26.57 -32.25 -10.76
C ARG A 455 -25.70 -32.84 -9.62
N PRO A 456 -24.63 -33.61 -9.91
CA PRO A 456 -23.77 -34.15 -8.86
C PRO A 456 -23.04 -33.04 -8.10
N LEU A 457 -22.86 -33.22 -6.78
CA LEU A 457 -22.07 -32.29 -5.95
C LEU A 457 -20.57 -32.35 -6.25
N ARG A 458 -20.08 -33.51 -6.70
CA ARG A 458 -18.69 -33.73 -7.08
C ARG A 458 -18.53 -33.68 -8.59
N LEU A 459 -18.01 -32.56 -9.08
CA LEU A 459 -17.54 -32.41 -10.45
C LEU A 459 -16.05 -32.73 -10.54
N LEU A 460 -15.64 -33.25 -11.69
CA LEU A 460 -14.24 -33.33 -12.05
C LEU A 460 -13.70 -31.92 -12.35
N PRO A 461 -12.44 -31.60 -12.01
CA PRO A 461 -11.83 -30.29 -12.31
C PRO A 461 -11.89 -29.92 -13.79
N SER A 462 -11.85 -30.93 -14.66
CA SER A 462 -12.07 -30.84 -16.09
C SER A 462 -12.83 -32.08 -16.56
N PRO A 463 -13.81 -31.96 -17.47
CA PRO A 463 -14.43 -33.13 -18.08
C PRO A 463 -13.41 -34.08 -18.71
N GLU A 464 -13.53 -35.37 -18.43
CA GLU A 464 -12.65 -36.41 -18.97
C GLU A 464 -13.34 -37.10 -20.16
N ALA A 465 -12.65 -37.25 -21.29
CA ALA A 465 -13.20 -37.95 -22.44
C ALA A 465 -13.48 -39.42 -22.11
N VAL A 466 -14.59 -39.95 -22.63
CA VAL A 466 -14.95 -41.37 -22.50
C VAL A 466 -15.10 -42.00 -23.88
N ASP A 467 -14.62 -43.24 -24.00
CA ASP A 467 -14.74 -44.01 -25.23
C ASP A 467 -16.09 -44.74 -25.22
N VAL A 468 -16.99 -44.37 -26.12
CA VAL A 468 -18.29 -45.05 -26.26
C VAL A 468 -18.13 -46.26 -27.18
N MET A 469 -18.54 -47.42 -26.69
CA MET A 469 -18.42 -48.69 -27.41
C MET A 469 -19.74 -49.15 -28.03
N ALA A 470 -20.87 -48.63 -27.55
CA ALA A 470 -22.19 -48.91 -28.10
C ALA A 470 -23.10 -47.68 -27.97
N GLU A 471 -23.41 -47.04 -29.11
CA GLU A 471 -24.25 -45.86 -29.19
C GLU A 471 -25.73 -46.22 -29.38
N VAL A 472 -26.61 -45.46 -28.74
CA VAL A 472 -28.06 -45.47 -29.03
C VAL A 472 -28.36 -44.20 -29.81
N PRO A 473 -29.11 -44.25 -30.94
CA PRO A 473 -29.52 -43.04 -31.64
C PRO A 473 -30.23 -42.07 -30.68
N GLU A 474 -29.75 -40.83 -30.60
CA GLU A 474 -30.27 -39.75 -29.73
C GLU A 474 -30.21 -39.99 -28.20
N GLY A 475 -29.62 -41.10 -27.74
CA GLY A 475 -29.60 -41.51 -26.33
C GLY A 475 -28.19 -41.57 -25.70
N PRO A 476 -28.11 -41.89 -24.39
CA PRO A 476 -26.85 -42.16 -23.71
C PRO A 476 -26.21 -43.47 -24.19
N PRO A 477 -24.88 -43.63 -24.04
CA PRO A 477 -24.19 -44.85 -24.43
C PRO A 477 -24.67 -46.07 -23.64
N ARG A 478 -24.75 -47.24 -24.27
CA ARG A 478 -25.02 -48.52 -23.56
C ARG A 478 -23.79 -49.02 -22.81
N ILE A 479 -22.61 -48.78 -23.38
CA ILE A 479 -21.33 -49.14 -22.79
C ILE A 479 -20.35 -47.98 -23.05
N PHE A 480 -19.70 -47.50 -22.01
CA PHE A 480 -18.63 -46.52 -22.11
C PHE A 480 -17.40 -47.01 -21.34
N ARG A 481 -16.22 -46.58 -21.77
CA ARG A 481 -14.95 -46.87 -21.11
C ARG A 481 -14.36 -45.58 -20.55
N TRP A 482 -14.18 -45.55 -19.25
CA TRP A 482 -13.59 -44.44 -18.51
C TRP A 482 -12.41 -44.94 -17.69
N ARG A 483 -11.25 -44.29 -17.81
CA ARG A 483 -9.99 -44.71 -17.14
C ARG A 483 -9.65 -46.19 -17.33
N ARG A 484 -9.87 -46.71 -18.54
CA ARG A 484 -9.67 -48.12 -18.94
C ARG A 484 -10.62 -49.13 -18.30
N ILE A 485 -11.63 -48.68 -17.55
CA ILE A 485 -12.68 -49.52 -16.97
C ILE A 485 -13.93 -49.39 -17.84
N SER A 486 -14.50 -50.52 -18.21
CA SER A 486 -15.73 -50.58 -19.01
C SER A 486 -16.94 -50.59 -18.08
N HIS A 487 -17.88 -49.68 -18.33
CA HIS A 487 -19.14 -49.55 -17.60
C HIS A 487 -20.31 -49.86 -18.52
N GLN A 488 -21.13 -50.82 -18.13
CA GLN A 488 -22.38 -51.15 -18.82
C GLN A 488 -23.53 -50.40 -18.16
N VAL A 489 -24.22 -49.56 -18.93
CA VAL A 489 -25.31 -48.71 -18.45
C VAL A 489 -26.57 -49.56 -18.27
N ALA A 490 -27.10 -49.58 -17.05
CA ALA A 490 -28.34 -50.25 -16.68
C ALA A 490 -29.55 -49.30 -16.74
N ARG A 491 -29.37 -48.05 -16.32
CA ARG A 491 -30.42 -47.02 -16.32
C ARG A 491 -29.85 -45.67 -16.75
N ALA A 492 -30.67 -44.85 -17.39
CA ALA A 492 -30.28 -43.50 -17.74
C ALA A 492 -31.46 -42.53 -17.70
N GLU A 493 -31.16 -41.26 -17.43
CA GLU A 493 -32.13 -40.17 -17.32
C GLU A 493 -31.56 -38.88 -17.94
N GLY A 494 -32.38 -38.12 -18.64
CA GLY A 494 -31.98 -36.94 -19.42
C GLY A 494 -32.60 -36.92 -20.83
N PRO A 495 -32.17 -36.02 -21.74
CA PRO A 495 -31.05 -35.09 -21.56
C PRO A 495 -31.42 -33.78 -20.83
N GLU A 496 -30.52 -33.31 -19.96
CA GLU A 496 -30.45 -31.89 -19.60
C GLU A 496 -29.65 -31.16 -20.69
N ARG A 497 -30.34 -30.36 -21.50
CA ARG A 497 -29.72 -29.64 -22.62
C ARG A 497 -29.22 -28.27 -22.19
N LEU A 498 -27.91 -28.05 -22.29
CA LEU A 498 -27.26 -26.77 -22.02
C LEU A 498 -26.73 -26.17 -23.32
N SER A 499 -27.32 -25.05 -23.74
CA SER A 499 -26.82 -24.27 -24.88
C SER A 499 -25.57 -23.46 -24.48
N PRO A 500 -24.72 -23.07 -25.43
CA PRO A 500 -23.66 -22.09 -25.18
C PRO A 500 -24.20 -20.77 -24.59
N GLU A 501 -23.40 -20.10 -23.78
CA GLU A 501 -23.69 -18.75 -23.29
C GLU A 501 -23.51 -17.74 -24.44
N TRP A 502 -24.61 -17.22 -25.00
CA TRP A 502 -24.59 -16.36 -26.19
C TRP A 502 -23.80 -15.06 -26.03
N TRP A 503 -23.63 -14.58 -24.80
CA TRP A 503 -22.89 -13.37 -24.44
C TRP A 503 -21.38 -13.58 -24.25
N ARG A 504 -20.87 -14.80 -24.43
CA ARG A 504 -19.42 -15.10 -24.35
C ARG A 504 -18.89 -15.55 -25.70
N GLU A 505 -17.77 -14.96 -26.11
CA GLU A 505 -17.07 -15.34 -27.34
C GLU A 505 -16.44 -16.75 -27.20
N GLY A 506 -16.69 -17.63 -28.17
CA GLY A 506 -16.11 -18.97 -28.23
C GLY A 506 -16.90 -19.93 -29.11
N LYS A 507 -16.23 -20.89 -29.74
CA LYS A 507 -16.86 -22.01 -30.48
C LYS A 507 -17.29 -23.10 -29.49
N HIS A 508 -18.25 -22.81 -28.63
CA HIS A 508 -18.83 -23.79 -27.72
C HIS A 508 -20.04 -24.46 -28.37
N ARG A 509 -20.17 -25.78 -28.22
CA ARG A 509 -21.31 -26.55 -28.74
C ARG A 509 -22.37 -26.77 -27.66
N THR A 510 -23.56 -27.18 -28.10
CA THR A 510 -24.63 -27.59 -27.19
C THR A 510 -24.24 -28.89 -26.50
N ARG A 511 -24.48 -28.96 -25.18
CA ARG A 511 -24.19 -30.13 -24.36
C ARG A 511 -25.47 -30.80 -23.90
N ASP A 512 -25.61 -32.09 -24.18
CA ASP A 512 -26.72 -32.90 -23.66
C ASP A 512 -26.17 -33.77 -22.52
N TYR A 513 -26.56 -33.46 -21.27
CA TYR A 513 -26.14 -34.17 -20.07
C TYR A 513 -27.10 -35.31 -19.73
N TYR A 514 -26.53 -36.45 -19.34
CA TYR A 514 -27.25 -37.66 -18.95
C TYR A 514 -26.74 -38.16 -17.60
N ARG A 515 -27.67 -38.52 -16.71
CA ARG A 515 -27.36 -39.30 -15.51
C ARG A 515 -27.47 -40.77 -15.88
N VAL A 516 -26.38 -41.52 -15.72
CA VAL A 516 -26.38 -42.96 -15.99
C VAL A 516 -26.03 -43.75 -14.73
N GLU A 517 -26.67 -44.90 -14.56
CA GLU A 517 -26.35 -45.89 -13.53
C GLU A 517 -25.84 -47.15 -14.23
N ASP A 518 -24.67 -47.65 -13.83
CA ASP A 518 -24.13 -48.90 -14.36
C ASP A 518 -24.74 -50.13 -13.68
N ILE A 519 -24.44 -51.32 -14.19
CA ILE A 519 -24.93 -52.60 -13.62
C ILE A 519 -24.44 -52.87 -12.19
N GLU A 520 -23.38 -52.19 -11.76
CA GLU A 520 -22.85 -52.28 -10.39
C GLU A 520 -23.46 -51.21 -9.47
N GLY A 521 -24.41 -50.41 -9.97
CA GLY A 521 -25.11 -49.36 -9.24
C GLY A 521 -24.34 -48.04 -9.13
N ARG A 522 -23.19 -47.90 -9.80
CA ARG A 522 -22.40 -46.65 -9.80
C ARG A 522 -23.06 -45.63 -10.71
N ARG A 523 -23.12 -44.39 -10.26
CA ARG A 523 -23.82 -43.31 -10.94
C ARG A 523 -22.88 -42.25 -11.48
N PHE A 524 -23.03 -41.94 -12.77
CA PHE A 524 -22.17 -41.05 -13.53
C PHE A 524 -22.97 -39.94 -14.18
N TRP A 525 -22.33 -38.78 -14.33
CA TRP A 525 -22.88 -37.64 -15.06
C TRP A 525 -22.05 -37.41 -16.33
N LEU A 526 -22.61 -37.88 -17.44
CA LEU A 526 -21.99 -37.84 -18.77
C LEU A 526 -22.60 -36.70 -19.57
N TYR A 527 -21.86 -36.14 -20.51
CA TYR A 527 -22.46 -35.31 -21.55
C TYR A 527 -21.92 -35.61 -22.93
N ARG A 528 -22.78 -35.32 -23.90
CA ARG A 528 -22.48 -35.30 -25.32
C ARG A 528 -22.18 -33.87 -25.75
N ASP A 529 -21.01 -33.63 -26.32
CA ASP A 529 -20.58 -32.34 -26.87
C ASP A 529 -20.89 -32.28 -28.38
N GLY A 530 -21.89 -31.47 -28.75
CA GLY A 530 -22.40 -31.36 -30.11
C GLY A 530 -23.63 -32.22 -30.41
N LEU A 531 -24.33 -31.87 -31.49
CA LEU A 531 -25.54 -32.56 -31.96
C LEU A 531 -25.25 -33.32 -33.27
N TYR A 532 -25.77 -34.55 -33.39
CA TYR A 532 -25.56 -35.45 -34.53
C TYR A 532 -25.88 -34.84 -35.90
N HIS A 533 -26.76 -33.83 -35.96
CA HIS A 533 -27.29 -33.28 -37.22
C HIS A 533 -26.91 -31.82 -37.50
N ARG A 534 -26.10 -31.18 -36.64
CA ARG A 534 -25.75 -29.76 -36.78
C ARG A 534 -24.25 -29.47 -36.88
N ASP A 535 -23.41 -30.37 -36.38
CA ASP A 535 -21.97 -30.14 -36.27
C ASP A 535 -21.19 -31.06 -37.23
N ASN A 536 -20.27 -30.51 -38.03
CA ASN A 536 -19.46 -31.26 -39.03
C ASN A 536 -18.48 -32.28 -38.41
N GLU A 537 -18.26 -32.22 -37.09
CA GLU A 537 -17.45 -33.19 -36.35
C GLU A 537 -18.38 -33.97 -35.43
N GLY A 538 -18.37 -35.31 -35.52
CA GLY A 538 -19.24 -36.18 -34.73
C GLY A 538 -19.18 -35.92 -33.22
N PRO A 539 -20.24 -36.27 -32.47
CA PRO A 539 -20.35 -35.94 -31.06
C PRO A 539 -19.26 -36.63 -30.24
N ARG A 540 -18.74 -35.92 -29.23
CA ARG A 540 -17.78 -36.47 -28.27
C ARG A 540 -18.44 -36.63 -26.91
N TRP A 541 -18.08 -37.70 -26.21
CA TRP A 541 -18.61 -37.99 -24.89
C TRP A 541 -17.59 -37.69 -23.81
N TYR A 542 -18.07 -37.10 -22.73
CA TYR A 542 -17.26 -36.74 -21.57
C TYR A 542 -17.96 -37.15 -20.29
N LEU A 543 -17.19 -37.60 -19.31
CA LEU A 543 -17.60 -37.70 -17.92
C LEU A 543 -17.29 -36.38 -17.22
N HIS A 544 -18.27 -35.81 -16.53
CA HIS A 544 -18.11 -34.53 -15.84
C HIS A 544 -18.28 -34.63 -14.33
N GLY A 545 -19.05 -35.59 -13.83
CA GLY A 545 -19.26 -35.77 -12.40
C GLY A 545 -19.67 -37.18 -12.03
N VAL A 546 -19.61 -37.45 -10.73
CA VAL A 546 -20.01 -38.72 -10.12
C VAL A 546 -20.96 -38.45 -8.96
N PHE A 547 -21.94 -39.32 -8.78
CA PHE A 547 -22.84 -39.28 -7.62
C PHE A 547 -22.29 -40.22 -6.54
N GLU A 548 -22.44 -39.83 -5.27
CA GLU A 548 -22.07 -40.68 -4.12
C GLU A 548 -23.07 -41.82 -3.90
#